data_AF-A0A956LAX2-F1
#
_entry.id   AF-A0A956LAX2-F1
#
_cell.length_a   1.000
_cell.length_b   1.000
_cell.length_c   1.000
_cell.angle_alpha   90.00
_cell.angle_beta   90.00
_cell.angle_gamma   90.00
#
_symmetry.space_group_name_H-M   'P 1'
#
loop_
_entity.id
_entity.type
_entity.pdbx_description
1 polymer ?
#
loop_
_entity_poly.entity_id
_entity_poly.type
_entity_poly.pdbx_seq_one_letter_code
_entity_poly.pdbx_strand_id
1 'polypeptide(L)'
;MRRAVGACLVLSTALSLALSAALSVTGCHARARAEPGAPATRVVTPRALSEVEAARFAALALACVHREYPNKIAHVLHGPEDVRPPHELTPAFFGCFDWHSAVHGHWVLARLARRYPDAAFAEPARAALARSLTPERIAGELAYLSAPERAGFERPYGLAWLLQLAAELREWDDPDARAWAAALAPLERLAVTRMTTWLPRLAAPIRVGEHSQTAFAMGLALDWARSVGDARAVAALREQAARMHGEDRGCNLAFEPSGHDFLSPCLAAADLMRRVLAPPAFAGWLRAALPELPEDGRGDWLLPARPADRSDGKLVHLDGLNLSRAWMLEGIARGLPRDDPRAPALRAAAATHREAGLTAVTGEHYAGGHWLGSFAVYLTTGRGLPDATLAG
;
A
#
# COMPACT_ATOMS: atom_id res chain seq x y z
N MET A 1 -69.06 20.03 -7.90
CA MET A 1 -69.46 18.60 -8.05
C MET A 1 -69.75 18.03 -6.66
N ARG A 2 -70.97 17.49 -6.51
CA ARG A 2 -71.52 16.69 -5.38
C ARG A 2 -70.63 15.43 -5.17
N ARG A 3 -70.50 14.71 -4.04
CA ARG A 3 -71.14 14.54 -2.71
C ARG A 3 -70.15 13.70 -1.85
N ALA A 4 -69.93 13.99 -0.55
CA ALA A 4 -70.49 13.31 0.66
C ALA A 4 -70.12 11.80 0.82
N VAL A 5 -69.26 11.42 1.78
CA VAL A 5 -69.52 10.97 3.19
C VAL A 5 -70.17 9.58 3.32
N GLY A 6 -69.60 8.70 4.16
CA GLY A 6 -70.33 7.55 4.73
C GLY A 6 -69.45 6.51 5.44
N ALA A 7 -69.36 6.60 6.77
CA ALA A 7 -68.91 5.53 7.66
C ALA A 7 -70.03 4.50 7.89
N CYS A 8 -69.70 3.25 8.23
CA CYS A 8 -70.54 2.43 9.10
C CYS A 8 -69.79 1.24 9.69
N LEU A 9 -69.67 1.25 11.02
CA LEU A 9 -69.43 0.11 11.90
C LEU A 9 -70.77 -0.64 12.08
N VAL A 10 -70.76 -1.98 12.05
CA VAL A 10 -71.80 -2.79 12.72
C VAL A 10 -71.14 -4.01 13.37
N LEU A 11 -71.48 -4.20 14.64
CA LEU A 11 -71.09 -5.25 15.58
C LEU A 11 -72.16 -6.37 15.62
N SER A 12 -71.75 -7.56 16.09
CA SER A 12 -72.58 -8.64 16.69
C SER A 12 -73.35 -9.54 15.69
N THR A 13 -73.54 -10.85 15.86
CA THR A 13 -73.66 -11.74 17.04
C THR A 13 -73.30 -13.20 16.66
N ALA A 14 -72.96 -14.00 17.68
CA ALA A 14 -72.61 -15.42 17.66
C ALA A 14 -73.74 -16.39 17.23
N LEU A 15 -73.35 -17.56 16.71
CA LEU A 15 -74.08 -18.81 16.95
C LEU A 15 -73.13 -20.03 16.85
N SER A 16 -73.09 -20.79 17.94
CA SER A 16 -72.33 -22.04 18.11
C SER A 16 -72.98 -23.20 17.34
N LEU A 17 -72.17 -24.02 16.69
CA LEU A 17 -72.51 -25.43 16.45
C LEU A 17 -71.27 -26.29 16.69
N ALA A 18 -71.37 -27.14 17.71
CA ALA A 18 -70.42 -28.19 18.02
C ALA A 18 -70.63 -29.37 17.06
N LEU A 19 -69.55 -29.87 16.47
CA LEU A 19 -69.51 -31.23 15.93
C LEU A 19 -68.17 -31.86 16.28
N SER A 20 -68.24 -32.87 17.13
CA SER A 20 -67.14 -33.69 17.60
C SER A 20 -66.56 -34.52 16.46
N ALA A 21 -65.26 -34.41 16.21
CA ALA A 21 -64.51 -35.37 15.40
C ALA A 21 -63.21 -35.74 16.13
N ALA A 22 -62.96 -37.05 16.16
CA ALA A 22 -62.06 -37.76 17.04
C ALA A 22 -60.58 -37.37 16.90
N LEU A 23 -59.87 -37.51 18.02
CA LEU A 23 -58.41 -37.43 18.13
C LEU A 23 -57.71 -38.37 17.15
N SER A 24 -56.73 -37.82 16.43
CA SER A 24 -55.54 -38.54 15.98
C SER A 24 -54.35 -37.64 16.29
N VAL A 25 -53.67 -37.92 17.41
CA VAL A 25 -52.43 -37.24 17.79
C VAL A 25 -51.31 -37.84 16.94
N THR A 26 -50.99 -37.20 15.82
CA THR A 26 -49.69 -37.32 15.17
C THR A 26 -48.83 -36.15 15.62
N GLY A 27 -47.84 -36.44 16.47
CA GLY A 27 -46.88 -35.46 16.94
C GLY A 27 -46.06 -34.90 15.78
N CYS A 28 -46.40 -33.69 15.33
CA CYS A 28 -45.49 -32.87 14.55
C CYS A 28 -44.39 -32.35 15.47
N HIS A 29 -43.28 -33.09 15.55
CA HIS A 29 -42.01 -32.49 15.97
C HIS A 29 -41.66 -31.39 14.96
N ALA A 30 -41.90 -30.14 15.34
CA ALA A 30 -41.29 -29.00 14.66
C ALA A 30 -39.77 -29.13 14.83
N ARG A 31 -39.11 -29.72 13.83
CA ARG A 31 -37.66 -29.58 13.67
C ARG A 31 -37.40 -28.09 13.45
N ALA A 32 -36.89 -27.42 14.47
CA ALA A 32 -36.24 -26.14 14.31
C ALA A 32 -35.20 -26.31 13.18
N ARG A 33 -35.45 -25.66 12.04
CA ARG A 33 -34.43 -25.53 11.01
C ARG A 33 -33.35 -24.66 11.61
N ALA A 34 -32.22 -25.27 11.93
CA ALA A 34 -30.99 -24.53 12.17
C ALA A 34 -30.73 -23.68 10.92
N GLU A 35 -30.71 -22.37 11.08
CA GLU A 35 -30.12 -21.50 10.07
C GLU A 35 -28.70 -21.99 9.80
N PRO A 36 -28.26 -22.07 8.53
CA PRO A 36 -26.87 -22.37 8.26
C PRO A 36 -26.02 -21.29 8.92
N GLY A 37 -25.26 -21.68 9.95
CA GLY A 37 -24.35 -20.78 10.64
C GLY A 37 -23.47 -20.08 9.62
N ALA A 38 -23.31 -18.76 9.78
CA ALA A 38 -22.38 -17.96 8.99
C ALA A 38 -21.05 -18.73 8.87
N PRO A 39 -20.47 -18.84 7.67
CA PRO A 39 -19.22 -19.58 7.51
C PRO A 39 -18.20 -18.99 8.47
N ALA A 40 -17.68 -19.83 9.37
CA ALA A 40 -16.63 -19.43 10.29
C ALA A 40 -15.52 -18.78 9.46
N THR A 41 -15.24 -17.51 9.72
CA THR A 41 -14.22 -16.73 9.04
C THR A 41 -12.90 -17.44 9.26
N ARG A 42 -12.45 -18.19 8.26
CA ARG A 42 -11.18 -18.90 8.32
C ARG A 42 -10.10 -17.83 8.45
N VAL A 43 -9.43 -17.78 9.60
CA VAL A 43 -8.30 -16.88 9.81
C VAL A 43 -7.22 -17.31 8.82
N VAL A 44 -7.12 -16.60 7.70
CA VAL A 44 -6.07 -16.82 6.71
C VAL A 44 -4.80 -16.21 7.29
N THR A 45 -3.93 -17.07 7.84
CA THR A 45 -2.57 -16.66 8.18
C THR A 45 -1.85 -16.22 6.91
N PRO A 46 -1.21 -15.03 6.89
CA PRO A 46 -0.52 -14.55 5.71
C PRO A 46 0.52 -15.58 5.23
N ARG A 47 0.39 -16.02 3.97
CA ARG A 47 1.34 -16.94 3.37
C ARG A 47 2.68 -16.23 3.18
N ALA A 48 3.74 -16.82 3.72
CA ALA A 48 5.10 -16.35 3.48
C ALA A 48 5.44 -16.43 1.98
N LEU A 49 6.27 -15.49 1.51
CA LEU A 49 6.77 -15.49 0.13
C LEU A 49 7.53 -16.80 -0.15
N SER A 50 7.11 -17.55 -1.17
CA SER A 50 7.84 -18.77 -1.57
C SER A 50 9.11 -18.40 -2.33
N GLU A 51 10.11 -19.28 -2.33
CA GLU A 51 11.36 -19.05 -3.07
C GLU A 51 11.11 -18.93 -4.59
N VAL A 52 10.13 -19.68 -5.13
CA VAL A 52 9.71 -19.59 -6.54
C VAL A 52 9.17 -18.19 -6.87
N GLU A 53 8.36 -17.61 -5.99
CA GLU A 53 7.85 -16.26 -6.16
C GLU A 53 8.94 -15.20 -5.99
N ALA A 54 9.83 -15.39 -5.01
CA ALA A 54 10.99 -14.53 -4.83
C ALA A 54 11.86 -14.51 -6.09
N ALA A 55 12.16 -15.69 -6.67
CA ALA A 55 12.91 -15.81 -7.91
C ALA A 55 12.22 -15.12 -9.09
N ARG A 56 10.89 -15.27 -9.23
CA ARG A 56 10.12 -14.56 -10.25
C ARG A 56 10.21 -13.04 -10.09
N PHE A 57 10.04 -12.52 -8.87
CA PHE A 57 10.11 -11.08 -8.62
C PHE A 57 11.53 -10.51 -8.79
N ALA A 58 12.56 -11.26 -8.39
CA ALA A 58 13.95 -10.90 -8.67
C ALA A 58 14.22 -10.87 -10.19
N ALA A 59 13.71 -11.83 -10.95
CA ALA A 59 13.84 -11.85 -12.41
C ALA A 59 13.19 -10.63 -13.08
N LEU A 60 12.02 -10.19 -12.62
CA LEU A 60 11.38 -8.95 -13.11
C LEU A 60 12.25 -7.72 -12.87
N ALA A 61 12.82 -7.59 -11.67
CA ALA A 61 13.71 -6.48 -11.34
C ALA A 61 15.01 -6.53 -12.18
N LEU A 62 15.68 -7.69 -12.24
CA LEU A 62 16.90 -7.88 -13.04
C LEU A 62 16.67 -7.56 -14.52
N ALA A 63 15.51 -7.91 -15.07
CA ALA A 63 15.18 -7.64 -16.46
C ALA A 63 15.00 -6.14 -16.78
N CYS A 64 14.77 -5.28 -15.77
CA CYS A 64 14.54 -3.84 -16.00
C CYS A 64 15.65 -2.93 -15.47
N VAL A 65 16.30 -3.21 -14.33
CA VAL A 65 17.16 -2.24 -13.61
C VAL A 65 18.27 -1.59 -14.44
N HIS A 66 18.73 -2.27 -15.50
CA HIS A 66 19.70 -1.73 -16.47
C HIS A 66 19.24 -1.75 -17.92
N ARG A 67 17.95 -2.02 -18.16
CA ARG A 67 17.31 -1.88 -19.47
C ARG A 67 17.00 -0.41 -19.71
N GLU A 68 17.73 0.20 -20.63
CA GLU A 68 17.62 1.64 -20.87
C GLU A 68 16.34 2.04 -21.60
N TYR A 69 15.80 1.25 -22.52
CA TYR A 69 14.62 1.63 -23.33
C TYR A 69 13.50 0.60 -23.33
N PRO A 70 12.22 1.02 -23.39
CA PRO A 70 11.74 2.41 -23.38
C PRO A 70 11.89 3.07 -22.00
N ASN A 71 12.15 4.39 -21.99
CA ASN A 71 12.29 5.21 -20.79
C ASN A 71 11.45 6.49 -20.88
N LYS A 72 10.87 6.89 -19.76
CA LYS A 72 10.07 8.09 -19.58
C LYS A 72 10.87 9.09 -18.76
N ILE A 73 11.41 10.08 -19.47
CA ILE A 73 12.11 11.22 -18.88
C ILE A 73 11.13 12.37 -18.75
N ALA A 74 11.05 12.97 -17.56
CA ALA A 74 10.24 14.15 -17.30
C ALA A 74 11.05 15.18 -16.51
N HIS A 75 11.52 16.22 -17.21
CA HIS A 75 12.13 17.41 -16.61
C HIS A 75 11.86 18.64 -17.49
N VAL A 76 12.13 19.83 -16.94
CA VAL A 76 12.14 21.07 -17.72
C VAL A 76 13.46 21.18 -18.48
N LEU A 77 13.41 21.58 -19.75
CA LEU A 77 14.57 21.82 -20.60
C LEU A 77 14.95 23.31 -20.54
N HIS A 78 16.17 23.62 -20.12
CA HIS A 78 16.70 24.98 -20.13
C HIS A 78 17.48 25.29 -21.40
N GLY A 79 18.09 24.26 -21.97
CA GLY A 79 18.91 24.32 -23.16
C GLY A 79 19.07 22.96 -23.83
N PRO A 80 19.70 22.90 -25.01
CA PRO A 80 19.90 21.66 -25.75
C PRO A 80 20.69 20.60 -24.96
N GLU A 81 21.54 20.99 -24.01
CA GLU A 81 22.31 20.12 -23.14
C GLU A 81 21.48 19.30 -22.14
N ASP A 82 20.22 19.67 -21.92
CA ASP A 82 19.30 18.88 -21.08
C ASP A 82 18.71 17.69 -21.84
N VAL A 83 18.75 17.69 -23.18
CA VAL A 83 18.30 16.57 -24.01
C VAL A 83 19.40 15.51 -24.09
N ARG A 84 19.41 14.59 -23.12
CA ARG A 84 20.41 13.53 -22.99
C ARG A 84 19.78 12.15 -22.75
N PRO A 85 20.49 11.06 -23.09
CA PRO A 85 20.01 9.71 -22.81
C PRO A 85 19.92 9.43 -21.30
N PRO A 86 19.05 8.51 -20.84
CA PRO A 86 18.87 8.19 -19.43
C PRO A 86 20.18 7.90 -18.67
N HIS A 87 21.11 7.14 -19.26
CA HIS A 87 22.35 6.75 -18.60
C HIS A 87 23.33 7.90 -18.36
N GLU A 88 23.18 9.02 -19.08
CA GLU A 88 23.94 10.25 -18.83
C GLU A 88 23.25 11.16 -17.81
N LEU A 89 21.91 11.14 -17.78
CA LEU A 89 21.11 11.96 -16.86
C LEU A 89 21.10 11.40 -15.44
N THR A 90 20.79 10.11 -15.29
CA THR A 90 20.61 9.46 -13.98
C THR A 90 21.37 8.13 -13.98
N PRO A 91 22.71 8.15 -13.87
CA PRO A 91 23.57 7.00 -14.20
C PRO A 91 23.47 5.80 -13.23
N ALA A 92 22.93 5.97 -12.02
CA ALA A 92 22.67 4.86 -11.10
C ALA A 92 21.29 4.24 -11.35
N PHE A 93 20.30 5.05 -11.73
CA PHE A 93 18.89 4.67 -11.85
C PHE A 93 18.31 4.95 -13.25
N PHE A 94 19.10 4.71 -14.31
CA PHE A 94 18.71 4.99 -15.69
C PHE A 94 17.80 3.93 -16.32
N GLY A 95 17.77 2.72 -15.74
CA GLY A 95 17.02 1.60 -16.30
C GLY A 95 15.52 1.67 -15.99
N CYS A 96 14.82 0.57 -16.29
CA CYS A 96 13.38 0.42 -16.18
C CYS A 96 12.63 1.51 -16.97
N PHE A 97 11.32 1.66 -16.72
CA PHE A 97 10.50 2.61 -17.45
C PHE A 97 10.77 4.06 -17.06
N ASP A 98 11.12 4.33 -15.80
CA ASP A 98 11.53 5.64 -15.30
C ASP A 98 12.42 5.50 -14.05
N TRP A 99 12.89 6.63 -13.53
CA TRP A 99 13.85 6.69 -12.43
C TRP A 99 13.38 5.96 -11.17
N HIS A 100 12.16 6.22 -10.71
CA HIS A 100 11.68 5.55 -9.49
C HIS A 100 11.44 4.06 -9.74
N SER A 101 11.02 3.66 -10.95
CA SER A 101 10.92 2.24 -11.32
C SER A 101 12.27 1.53 -11.22
N ALA A 102 13.37 2.17 -11.60
CA ALA A 102 14.70 1.65 -11.33
C ALA A 102 14.96 1.52 -9.83
N VAL A 103 14.65 2.54 -9.03
CA VAL A 103 14.80 2.49 -7.56
C VAL A 103 13.98 1.34 -6.95
N HIS A 104 12.74 1.11 -7.41
CA HIS A 104 11.92 -0.05 -7.03
C HIS A 104 12.63 -1.37 -7.30
N GLY A 105 13.17 -1.54 -8.51
CA GLY A 105 13.92 -2.73 -8.89
C GLY A 105 15.13 -2.95 -7.98
N HIS A 106 15.93 -1.93 -7.73
CA HIS A 106 17.08 -2.03 -6.82
C HIS A 106 16.66 -2.38 -5.39
N TRP A 107 15.57 -1.80 -4.87
CA TRP A 107 15.04 -2.15 -3.56
C TRP A 107 14.57 -3.61 -3.49
N VAL A 108 13.89 -4.11 -4.53
CA VAL A 108 13.51 -5.53 -4.64
C VAL A 108 14.74 -6.43 -4.57
N LEU A 109 15.77 -6.12 -5.35
CA LEU A 109 17.01 -6.91 -5.40
C LEU A 109 17.73 -6.93 -4.05
N ALA A 110 17.88 -5.78 -3.39
CA ALA A 110 18.50 -5.70 -2.07
C ALA A 110 17.74 -6.52 -1.02
N ARG A 111 16.41 -6.36 -0.98
CA ARG A 111 15.56 -7.04 -0.01
C ARG A 111 15.52 -8.54 -0.22
N LEU A 112 15.40 -9.00 -1.47
CA LEU A 112 15.35 -10.43 -1.76
C LEU A 112 16.71 -11.10 -1.57
N ALA A 113 17.81 -10.46 -1.96
CA ALA A 113 19.16 -10.99 -1.71
C ALA A 113 19.47 -11.10 -0.21
N ARG A 114 19.03 -10.14 0.61
CA ARG A 114 19.12 -10.23 2.08
C ARG A 114 18.28 -11.37 2.66
N ARG A 115 17.07 -11.57 2.14
CA ARG A 115 16.08 -12.55 2.68
C ARG A 115 16.35 -13.99 2.22
N TYR A 116 16.96 -14.15 1.05
CA TYR A 116 17.22 -15.42 0.40
C TYR A 116 18.67 -15.45 -0.11
N PRO A 117 19.67 -15.40 0.79
CA PRO A 117 21.08 -15.26 0.40
C PRO A 117 21.60 -16.44 -0.42
N ASP A 118 21.03 -17.63 -0.24
CA ASP A 118 21.44 -18.86 -0.93
C ASP A 118 20.69 -19.10 -2.24
N ALA A 119 19.73 -18.26 -2.60
CA ALA A 119 18.94 -18.43 -3.81
C ALA A 119 19.76 -18.09 -5.06
N ALA A 120 19.50 -18.77 -6.18
CA ALA A 120 20.26 -18.60 -7.41
C ALA A 120 20.24 -17.16 -7.98
N PHE A 121 19.25 -16.33 -7.62
CA PHE A 121 19.18 -14.94 -8.02
C PHE A 121 20.00 -13.98 -7.13
N ALA A 122 20.49 -14.42 -5.97
CA ALA A 122 21.15 -13.54 -5.00
C ALA A 122 22.45 -12.93 -5.56
N GLU A 123 23.30 -13.73 -6.19
CA GLU A 123 24.53 -13.26 -6.84
C GLU A 123 24.23 -12.28 -8.00
N PRO A 124 23.36 -12.60 -8.97
CA PRO A 124 22.91 -11.62 -9.98
C PRO A 124 22.35 -10.33 -9.39
N ALA A 125 21.57 -10.40 -8.31
CA ALA A 125 21.02 -9.24 -7.62
C ALA A 125 22.13 -8.36 -7.01
N ARG A 126 23.10 -8.98 -6.34
CA ARG A 126 24.27 -8.29 -5.77
C ARG A 126 25.12 -7.63 -6.86
N ALA A 127 25.37 -8.34 -7.96
CA ALA A 127 26.09 -7.78 -9.11
C ALA A 127 25.37 -6.56 -9.72
N ALA A 128 24.03 -6.62 -9.82
CA ALA A 128 23.24 -5.51 -10.33
C ALA A 128 23.30 -4.28 -9.39
N LEU A 129 23.21 -4.48 -8.07
CA LEU A 129 23.37 -3.43 -7.07
C LEU A 129 24.76 -2.80 -7.14
N ALA A 130 25.82 -3.61 -7.19
CA ALA A 130 27.20 -3.14 -7.27
C ALA A 130 27.48 -2.30 -8.52
N ARG A 131 26.86 -2.65 -9.66
CA ARG A 131 26.98 -1.87 -10.90
C ARG A 131 26.36 -0.48 -10.79
N SER A 132 25.29 -0.32 -10.01
CA SER A 132 24.56 0.95 -9.91
C SER A 132 25.05 1.82 -8.76
N LEU A 133 25.31 1.23 -7.61
CA LEU A 133 25.53 1.92 -6.34
C LEU A 133 27.02 2.20 -6.10
N THR A 134 27.62 2.95 -7.03
CA THR A 134 29.00 3.44 -6.91
C THR A 134 29.03 4.93 -6.56
N PRO A 135 30.09 5.43 -5.89
CA PRO A 135 30.22 6.85 -5.60
C PRO A 135 30.09 7.76 -6.84
N GLU A 136 30.64 7.34 -7.98
CA GLU A 136 30.65 8.10 -9.23
C GLU A 136 29.25 8.21 -9.82
N ARG A 137 28.48 7.11 -9.84
CA ARG A 137 27.12 7.11 -10.35
C ARG A 137 26.18 7.90 -9.44
N ILE A 138 26.33 7.76 -8.12
CA ILE A 138 25.55 8.55 -7.17
C ILE A 138 25.90 10.04 -7.25
N ALA A 139 27.15 10.40 -7.54
CA ALA A 139 27.51 11.79 -7.82
C ALA A 139 26.81 12.33 -9.08
N GLY A 140 26.64 11.50 -10.12
CA GLY A 140 25.84 11.84 -11.30
C GLY A 140 24.36 12.07 -10.99
N GLU A 141 23.75 11.20 -10.17
CA GLU A 141 22.37 11.41 -9.67
C GLU A 141 22.25 12.74 -8.94
N LEU A 142 23.19 13.05 -8.04
CA LEU A 142 23.21 14.31 -7.32
C LEU A 142 23.32 15.52 -8.24
N ALA A 143 24.18 15.46 -9.26
CA ALA A 143 24.34 16.53 -10.23
C ALA A 143 23.04 16.75 -11.00
N TYR A 144 22.37 15.68 -11.44
CA TYR A 144 21.08 15.79 -12.11
C TYR A 144 20.01 16.37 -11.21
N LEU A 145 19.80 15.80 -10.02
CA LEU A 145 18.77 16.26 -9.11
C LEU A 145 19.01 17.72 -8.69
N SER A 146 20.26 18.14 -8.48
CA SER A 146 20.60 19.48 -7.99
C SER A 146 20.57 20.58 -9.05
N ALA A 147 20.33 20.26 -10.33
CA ALA A 147 20.24 21.27 -11.37
C ALA A 147 19.02 22.21 -11.16
N PRO A 148 19.05 23.42 -11.75
CA PRO A 148 17.94 24.37 -11.70
C PRO A 148 16.59 23.72 -12.06
N GLU A 149 15.52 24.17 -11.39
CA GLU A 149 14.15 23.67 -11.56
C GLU A 149 13.90 22.17 -11.29
N ARG A 150 14.92 21.39 -10.92
CA ARG A 150 14.81 19.96 -10.57
C ARG A 150 14.61 19.69 -9.08
N ALA A 151 14.42 20.72 -8.26
CA ALA A 151 14.02 20.56 -6.88
C ALA A 151 12.75 19.69 -6.77
N GLY A 152 11.83 19.78 -7.75
CA GLY A 152 10.58 19.03 -7.89
C GLY A 152 10.73 17.53 -8.13
N PHE A 153 11.85 17.12 -8.70
CA PHE A 153 12.04 15.78 -9.22
C PHE A 153 11.78 14.71 -8.15
N GLU A 154 10.91 13.76 -8.50
CA GLU A 154 10.54 12.58 -7.71
C GLU A 154 9.89 12.87 -6.35
N ARG A 155 9.48 14.12 -6.09
CA ARG A 155 8.69 14.45 -4.90
C ARG A 155 7.24 13.94 -5.04
N PRO A 156 6.69 13.28 -4.01
CA PRO A 156 7.38 12.65 -2.88
C PRO A 156 7.71 11.17 -3.08
N TYR A 157 7.13 10.52 -4.09
CA TYR A 157 7.11 9.07 -4.21
C TYR A 157 8.47 8.42 -4.49
N GLY A 158 9.19 8.85 -5.53
CA GLY A 158 10.50 8.27 -5.84
C GLY A 158 11.50 8.52 -4.71
N LEU A 159 11.45 9.69 -4.07
CA LEU A 159 12.27 9.97 -2.89
C LEU A 159 11.95 9.04 -1.72
N ALA A 160 10.68 8.72 -1.47
CA ALA A 160 10.28 7.79 -0.42
C ALA A 160 10.77 6.36 -0.70
N TRP A 161 10.73 5.91 -1.95
CA TRP A 161 11.29 4.61 -2.35
C TRP A 161 12.82 4.55 -2.26
N LEU A 162 13.49 5.66 -2.58
CA LEU A 162 14.94 5.78 -2.37
C LEU A 162 15.30 5.64 -0.88
N LEU A 163 14.51 6.24 0.02
CA LEU A 163 14.67 6.05 1.46
C LEU A 163 14.41 4.60 1.89
N GLN A 164 13.48 3.89 1.24
CA GLN A 164 13.30 2.46 1.49
C GLN A 164 14.50 1.63 1.04
N LEU A 165 15.11 1.94 -0.10
CA LEU A 165 16.38 1.33 -0.54
C LEU A 165 17.50 1.59 0.48
N ALA A 166 17.67 2.84 0.92
CA ALA A 166 18.67 3.19 1.93
C ALA A 166 18.47 2.42 3.24
N ALA A 167 17.22 2.32 3.72
CA ALA A 167 16.91 1.54 4.91
C ALA A 167 17.23 0.05 4.73
N GLU A 168 16.88 -0.55 3.60
CA GLU A 168 17.15 -1.97 3.32
C GLU A 168 18.66 -2.26 3.33
N LEU A 169 19.47 -1.41 2.69
CA LEU A 169 20.93 -1.56 2.66
C LEU A 169 21.56 -1.43 4.05
N ARG A 170 21.03 -0.55 4.91
CA ARG A 170 21.54 -0.35 6.29
C ARG A 170 21.16 -1.49 7.23
N GLU A 171 19.99 -2.09 7.03
CA GLU A 171 19.53 -3.23 7.81
C GLU A 171 20.17 -4.56 7.38
N TRP A 172 20.84 -4.59 6.22
CA TRP A 172 21.56 -5.73 5.72
C TRP A 172 22.97 -5.76 6.30
N ASP A 173 23.20 -6.63 7.30
CA ASP A 173 24.52 -6.84 7.90
C ASP A 173 25.45 -7.60 6.93
N ASP A 174 26.00 -6.87 5.97
CA ASP A 174 26.82 -7.40 4.90
C ASP A 174 27.86 -6.34 4.44
N PRO A 175 29.13 -6.72 4.16
CA PRO A 175 30.16 -5.79 3.73
C PRO A 175 29.80 -5.00 2.45
N ASP A 176 29.20 -5.63 1.47
CA ASP A 176 28.85 -4.98 0.21
C ASP A 176 27.66 -4.04 0.43
N ALA A 177 26.66 -4.46 1.20
CA ALA A 177 25.53 -3.61 1.56
C ALA A 177 25.97 -2.35 2.32
N ARG A 178 26.96 -2.45 3.22
CA ARG A 178 27.57 -1.30 3.88
C ARG A 178 28.27 -0.36 2.89
N ALA A 179 28.99 -0.90 1.91
CA ALA A 179 29.65 -0.11 0.88
C ALA A 179 28.63 0.62 -0.01
N TRP A 180 27.57 -0.07 -0.45
CA TRP A 180 26.49 0.52 -1.24
C TRP A 180 25.71 1.57 -0.45
N ALA A 181 25.42 1.32 0.83
CA ALA A 181 24.77 2.30 1.71
C ALA A 181 25.64 3.56 1.86
N ALA A 182 26.96 3.42 2.00
CA ALA A 182 27.88 4.55 2.07
C ALA A 182 27.89 5.34 0.75
N ALA A 183 27.89 4.66 -0.40
CA ALA A 183 27.81 5.30 -1.71
C ALA A 183 26.48 6.05 -1.91
N LEU A 184 25.35 5.48 -1.47
CA LEU A 184 24.00 6.06 -1.60
C LEU A 184 23.73 7.23 -0.64
N ALA A 185 24.44 7.29 0.48
CA ALA A 185 24.18 8.24 1.58
C ALA A 185 24.07 9.72 1.17
N PRO A 186 24.85 10.25 0.19
CA PRO A 186 24.67 11.63 -0.28
C PRO A 186 23.29 11.89 -0.89
N LEU A 187 22.78 10.95 -1.69
CA LEU A 187 21.47 11.06 -2.34
C LEU A 187 20.32 10.85 -1.33
N GLU A 188 20.52 9.95 -0.36
CA GLU A 188 19.64 9.78 0.81
C GLU A 188 19.46 11.12 1.55
N ARG A 189 20.55 11.82 1.88
CA ARG A 189 20.48 13.14 2.56
C ARG A 189 19.74 14.19 1.73
N LEU A 190 19.91 14.18 0.40
CA LEU A 190 19.17 15.07 -0.50
C LEU A 190 17.66 14.77 -0.46
N ALA A 191 17.28 13.49 -0.49
CA ALA A 191 15.88 13.07 -0.42
C ALA A 191 15.21 13.53 0.87
N VAL A 192 15.86 13.32 2.03
CA VAL A 192 15.37 13.79 3.34
C VAL A 192 15.20 15.30 3.35
N THR A 193 16.21 16.03 2.85
CA THR A 193 16.17 17.50 2.78
C THR A 193 14.99 17.97 1.92
N ARG A 194 14.80 17.40 0.73
CA ARG A 194 13.69 17.75 -0.16
C ARG A 194 12.33 17.49 0.45
N MET A 195 12.15 16.34 1.09
CA MET A 195 10.90 16.00 1.76
C MET A 195 10.61 16.96 2.92
N THR A 196 11.57 17.13 3.82
CA THR A 196 11.38 17.92 5.06
C THR A 196 11.31 19.43 4.83
N THR A 197 11.83 19.93 3.71
CA THR A 197 11.67 21.34 3.31
C THR A 197 10.40 21.60 2.52
N TRP A 198 9.90 20.61 1.77
CA TRP A 198 8.70 20.75 0.93
C TRP A 198 7.40 20.54 1.71
N LEU A 199 7.31 19.50 2.55
CA LEU A 199 6.07 19.17 3.27
C LEU A 199 5.53 20.34 4.11
N PRO A 200 6.34 21.13 4.84
CA PRO A 200 5.85 22.30 5.59
C PRO A 200 5.26 23.41 4.70
N ARG A 201 5.61 23.44 3.41
CA ARG A 201 5.10 24.45 2.46
C ARG A 201 3.74 24.10 1.86
N LEU A 202 3.26 22.86 2.05
CA LEU A 202 1.96 22.44 1.54
C LEU A 202 0.82 23.01 2.39
N ALA A 203 -0.11 23.70 1.73
CA ALA A 203 -1.33 24.21 2.36
C ALA A 203 -2.31 23.09 2.77
N ALA A 204 -2.27 21.95 2.07
CA ALA A 204 -3.12 20.79 2.32
C ALA A 204 -2.38 19.48 1.95
N PRO A 205 -2.77 18.31 2.51
CA PRO A 205 -2.28 17.04 2.02
C PRO A 205 -2.70 16.79 0.57
N ILE A 206 -1.81 16.16 -0.20
CA ILE A 206 -2.16 15.63 -1.53
C ILE A 206 -2.67 14.20 -1.34
N ARG A 207 -3.94 13.98 -1.72
CA ARG A 207 -4.67 12.73 -1.49
C ARG A 207 -4.86 11.86 -2.73
N VAL A 208 -4.41 12.29 -3.90
CA VAL A 208 -4.58 11.52 -5.16
C VAL A 208 -4.06 10.09 -5.01
N GLY A 209 -4.68 9.10 -5.64
CA GLY A 209 -4.26 7.70 -5.55
C GLY A 209 -3.04 7.34 -6.40
N GLU A 210 -2.18 8.32 -6.65
CA GLU A 210 -1.00 8.24 -7.51
C GLU A 210 0.27 8.79 -6.83
N HIS A 211 1.35 8.95 -7.59
CA HIS A 211 2.69 9.33 -7.17
C HIS A 211 2.78 10.59 -6.29
N SER A 212 1.91 11.59 -6.45
CA SER A 212 2.00 12.81 -5.63
C SER A 212 1.44 12.66 -4.22
N GLN A 213 0.89 11.49 -3.86
CA GLN A 213 0.24 11.27 -2.57
C GLN A 213 1.19 11.44 -1.39
N THR A 214 0.83 12.34 -0.48
CA THR A 214 1.66 12.71 0.67
C THR A 214 1.64 11.66 1.79
N ALA A 215 0.50 11.05 2.09
CA ALA A 215 0.37 10.11 3.21
C ALA A 215 1.23 8.85 3.03
N PHE A 216 1.15 8.22 1.85
CA PHE A 216 1.97 7.07 1.50
C PHE A 216 3.48 7.35 1.61
N ALA A 217 3.94 8.43 0.99
CA ALA A 217 5.36 8.79 1.00
C ALA A 217 5.88 9.14 2.41
N MET A 218 5.07 9.84 3.22
CA MET A 218 5.42 10.11 4.62
C MET A 218 5.48 8.83 5.45
N GLY A 219 4.60 7.85 5.20
CA GLY A 219 4.62 6.56 5.88
C GLY A 219 5.94 5.81 5.65
N LEU A 220 6.37 5.72 4.39
CA LEU A 220 7.66 5.11 4.04
C LEU A 220 8.85 5.88 4.60
N ALA A 221 8.84 7.21 4.51
CA ALA A 221 9.92 8.02 5.06
C ALA A 221 10.01 7.92 6.60
N LEU A 222 8.88 7.76 7.30
CA LEU A 222 8.86 7.57 8.74
C LEU A 222 9.43 6.20 9.14
N ASP A 223 9.16 5.16 8.35
CA ASP A 223 9.75 3.84 8.56
C ASP A 223 11.27 3.86 8.36
N TRP A 224 11.76 4.56 7.32
CA TRP A 224 13.20 4.80 7.14
C TRP A 224 13.79 5.59 8.31
N ALA A 225 13.18 6.72 8.70
CA ALA A 225 13.73 7.60 9.72
C ALA A 225 13.90 6.86 11.07
N ARG A 226 12.98 5.94 11.37
CA ARG A 226 13.07 5.05 12.54
C ARG A 226 14.17 4.02 12.41
N SER A 227 14.30 3.35 11.26
CA SER A 227 15.29 2.29 11.09
C SER A 227 16.74 2.81 11.17
N VAL A 228 16.97 4.06 10.76
CA VAL A 228 18.29 4.71 10.83
C VAL A 228 18.51 5.54 12.09
N GLY A 229 17.51 5.63 12.98
CA GLY A 229 17.60 6.40 14.22
C GLY A 229 17.61 7.92 14.06
N ASP A 230 17.10 8.46 12.94
CA ASP A 230 17.02 9.91 12.71
C ASP A 230 15.82 10.53 13.46
N ALA A 231 16.06 10.86 14.73
CA ALA A 231 15.04 11.45 15.61
C ALA A 231 14.49 12.78 15.07
N ARG A 232 15.30 13.56 14.34
CA ARG A 232 14.87 14.85 13.76
C ARG A 232 13.91 14.62 12.61
N ALA A 233 14.23 13.71 11.69
CA ALA A 233 13.33 13.35 10.60
C ALA A 233 12.03 12.72 11.12
N VAL A 234 12.10 11.86 12.14
CA VAL A 234 10.92 11.30 12.81
C VAL A 234 10.02 12.41 13.35
N ALA A 235 10.58 13.38 14.09
CA ALA A 235 9.82 14.49 14.65
C ALA A 235 9.16 15.34 13.55
N ALA A 236 9.91 15.73 12.52
CA ALA A 236 9.41 16.54 11.42
C ALA A 236 8.29 15.84 10.63
N LEU A 237 8.44 14.56 10.31
CA LEU A 237 7.42 13.79 9.58
C LEU A 237 6.16 13.57 10.44
N ARG A 238 6.30 13.31 11.74
CA ARG A 238 5.15 13.18 12.65
C ARG A 238 4.39 14.50 12.79
N GLU A 239 5.09 15.63 12.87
CA GLU A 239 4.47 16.96 12.91
C GLU A 239 3.64 17.22 11.66
N GLN A 240 4.19 16.96 10.46
CA GLN A 240 3.47 17.15 9.22
C GLN A 240 2.30 16.18 9.06
N ALA A 241 2.46 14.92 9.46
CA ALA A 241 1.36 13.95 9.48
C ALA A 241 0.21 14.40 10.39
N ALA A 242 0.52 14.85 11.61
CA ALA A 242 -0.48 15.36 12.55
C ALA A 242 -1.18 16.62 12.01
N ARG A 243 -0.43 17.56 11.44
CA ARG A 243 -0.99 18.79 10.83
C ARG A 243 -1.92 18.49 9.66
N MET A 244 -1.56 17.54 8.81
CA MET A 244 -2.29 17.25 7.58
C MET A 244 -3.47 16.30 7.77
N HIS A 245 -3.37 15.35 8.72
CA HIS A 245 -4.31 14.23 8.85
C HIS A 245 -4.91 14.06 10.25
N GLY A 246 -4.46 14.81 11.26
CA GLY A 246 -4.95 14.67 12.64
C GLY A 246 -6.45 14.97 12.79
N GLU A 247 -6.97 15.86 11.94
CA GLU A 247 -8.37 16.27 11.93
C GLU A 247 -9.20 15.58 10.85
N ASP A 248 -8.67 14.54 10.18
CA ASP A 248 -9.44 13.80 9.16
C ASP A 248 -10.74 13.22 9.76
N ARG A 249 -11.86 13.44 9.09
CA ARG A 249 -13.20 12.95 9.45
C ARG A 249 -13.92 12.43 8.22
N GLY A 250 -14.64 11.33 8.36
CA GLY A 250 -15.60 10.86 7.34
C GLY A 250 -15.00 10.66 5.94
N CYS A 251 -13.80 10.10 5.85
CA CYS A 251 -13.21 9.73 4.57
C CYS A 251 -14.10 8.71 3.87
N ASN A 252 -14.60 9.05 2.69
CA ASN A 252 -15.60 8.26 2.00
C ASN A 252 -14.93 7.29 1.02
N LEU A 253 -14.86 6.01 1.41
CA LEU A 253 -14.30 4.95 0.58
C LEU A 253 -15.11 4.70 -0.71
N ALA A 254 -16.38 5.15 -0.80
CA ALA A 254 -17.16 5.05 -2.02
C ALA A 254 -16.64 5.96 -3.17
N PHE A 255 -15.77 6.93 -2.86
CA PHE A 255 -15.12 7.78 -3.86
C PHE A 255 -13.80 7.22 -4.38
N GLU A 256 -13.32 6.09 -3.86
CA GLU A 256 -12.11 5.42 -4.34
C GLU A 256 -12.38 3.95 -4.73
N PRO A 257 -11.80 3.46 -5.84
CA PRO A 257 -10.72 4.09 -6.58
C PRO A 257 -11.16 4.98 -7.75
N SER A 258 -10.30 5.95 -8.08
CA SER A 258 -10.24 6.52 -9.43
C SER A 258 -9.71 5.47 -10.41
N GLY A 259 -10.00 5.59 -11.71
CA GLY A 259 -9.75 4.54 -12.70
C GLY A 259 -8.29 4.10 -12.91
N HIS A 260 -7.33 4.78 -12.29
CA HIS A 260 -5.89 4.51 -12.37
C HIS A 260 -5.17 4.71 -11.02
N ASP A 261 -5.89 4.58 -9.91
CA ASP A 261 -5.25 4.62 -8.59
C ASP A 261 -4.39 3.37 -8.38
N PHE A 262 -3.21 3.52 -7.79
CA PHE A 262 -2.43 2.43 -7.19
C PHE A 262 -2.26 2.60 -5.68
N LEU A 263 -2.81 3.69 -5.11
CA LEU A 263 -2.86 3.95 -3.68
C LEU A 263 -4.26 4.40 -3.28
N SER A 264 -4.69 4.03 -2.08
CA SER A 264 -5.96 4.49 -1.50
C SER A 264 -5.76 5.84 -0.78
N PRO A 265 -6.47 6.91 -1.16
CA PRO A 265 -6.50 8.17 -0.41
C PRO A 265 -6.78 7.99 1.10
N CYS A 266 -7.81 7.21 1.46
CA CYS A 266 -8.26 7.06 2.83
C CYS A 266 -7.37 6.09 3.63
N LEU A 267 -7.06 4.92 3.06
CA LEU A 267 -6.29 3.90 3.76
C LEU A 267 -4.82 4.29 3.91
N ALA A 268 -4.25 5.07 2.99
CA ALA A 268 -2.89 5.57 3.16
C ALA A 268 -2.80 6.60 4.29
N ALA A 269 -3.81 7.47 4.47
CA ALA A 269 -3.89 8.35 5.63
C ALA A 269 -3.98 7.55 6.93
N ALA A 270 -4.83 6.51 6.99
CA ALA A 270 -4.94 5.64 8.16
C ALA A 270 -3.65 4.84 8.43
N ASP A 271 -2.99 4.34 7.40
CA ASP A 271 -1.72 3.63 7.49
C ASP A 271 -0.56 4.55 7.90
N LEU A 272 -0.60 5.84 7.55
CA LEU A 272 0.30 6.84 8.13
C LEU A 272 -0.02 7.07 9.62
N MET A 273 -1.29 7.30 9.95
CA MET A 273 -1.66 7.70 11.31
C MET A 273 -1.46 6.58 12.34
N ARG A 274 -1.57 5.30 11.96
CA ARG A 274 -1.16 4.17 12.83
C ARG A 274 0.33 4.12 13.13
N ARG A 275 1.17 4.78 12.32
CA ARG A 275 2.61 4.95 12.64
C ARG A 275 2.82 6.11 13.60
N VAL A 276 1.95 7.11 13.62
CA VAL A 276 2.12 8.34 14.39
C VAL A 276 1.51 8.23 15.78
N LEU A 277 0.29 7.71 15.87
CA LEU A 277 -0.49 7.65 17.10
C LEU A 277 -0.23 6.36 17.88
N ALA A 278 -0.32 6.43 19.20
CA ALA A 278 -0.37 5.24 20.05
C ALA A 278 -1.69 4.47 19.82
N PRO A 279 -1.76 3.14 20.04
CA PRO A 279 -2.92 2.33 19.65
C PRO A 279 -4.29 2.85 20.13
N PRO A 280 -4.48 3.30 21.39
CA PRO A 280 -5.77 3.86 21.83
C PRO A 280 -6.15 5.16 21.10
N ALA A 281 -5.18 6.06 20.91
CA ALA A 281 -5.39 7.32 20.19
C ALA A 281 -5.67 7.06 18.70
N PHE A 282 -4.98 6.09 18.10
CA PHE A 282 -5.23 5.66 16.72
C PHE A 282 -6.63 5.07 16.55
N ALA A 283 -7.09 4.21 17.47
CA ALA A 283 -8.43 3.63 17.41
C ALA A 283 -9.53 4.70 17.44
N GLY A 284 -9.37 5.72 18.28
CA GLY A 284 -10.27 6.88 18.33
C GLY A 284 -10.22 7.72 17.05
N TRP A 285 -9.02 8.04 16.56
CA TRP A 285 -8.84 8.74 15.28
C TRP A 285 -9.48 7.97 14.11
N LEU A 286 -9.25 6.66 14.04
CA LEU A 286 -9.78 5.81 12.97
C LEU A 286 -11.31 5.78 12.97
N ARG A 287 -11.94 5.79 14.15
CA ARG A 287 -13.40 5.85 14.26
C ARG A 287 -13.96 7.16 13.68
N ALA A 288 -13.25 8.26 13.90
CA ALA A 288 -13.65 9.56 13.38
C ALA A 288 -13.36 9.71 11.88
N ALA A 289 -12.20 9.22 11.43
CA ALA A 289 -11.76 9.30 10.04
C ALA A 289 -12.49 8.31 9.11
N LEU A 290 -12.83 7.11 9.59
CA LEU A 290 -13.48 6.05 8.82
C LEU A 290 -14.61 5.41 9.64
N PRO A 291 -15.74 6.13 9.85
CA PRO A 291 -16.82 5.69 10.73
C PRO A 291 -17.60 4.48 10.20
N GLU A 292 -17.49 4.17 8.91
CA GLU A 292 -18.23 3.09 8.24
C GLU A 292 -17.47 1.75 8.22
N LEU A 293 -16.32 1.66 8.90
CA LEU A 293 -15.59 0.38 9.00
C LEU A 293 -16.44 -0.67 9.73
N PRO A 294 -16.66 -1.86 9.15
CA PRO A 294 -17.50 -2.86 9.75
C PRO A 294 -16.84 -3.57 10.94
N GLU A 295 -17.70 -4.06 11.83
CA GLU A 295 -17.36 -4.82 13.03
C GLU A 295 -17.87 -6.27 12.96
N ASP A 296 -18.48 -6.67 11.84
CA ASP A 296 -19.09 -7.99 11.62
C ASP A 296 -18.10 -9.07 11.15
N GLY A 297 -16.84 -8.68 10.95
CA GLY A 297 -15.76 -9.57 10.53
C GLY A 297 -15.78 -9.96 9.05
N ARG A 298 -16.69 -9.42 8.24
CA ARG A 298 -16.72 -9.72 6.80
C ARG A 298 -15.65 -8.93 6.04
N GLY A 299 -15.24 -9.43 4.88
CA GLY A 299 -14.20 -8.82 4.02
C GLY A 299 -14.73 -8.26 2.70
N ASP A 300 -16.03 -8.34 2.45
CA ASP A 300 -16.70 -7.95 1.20
C ASP A 300 -17.16 -6.48 1.16
N TRP A 301 -16.86 -5.72 2.22
CA TRP A 301 -17.17 -4.29 2.33
C TRP A 301 -16.24 -3.39 1.49
N LEU A 302 -15.04 -3.88 1.13
CA LEU A 302 -14.13 -3.22 0.19
C LEU A 302 -13.69 -4.23 -0.86
N LEU A 303 -14.24 -4.11 -2.06
CA LEU A 303 -14.00 -5.06 -3.14
C LEU A 303 -12.64 -4.79 -3.83
N PRO A 304 -11.91 -5.85 -4.25
CA PRO A 304 -10.73 -5.69 -5.08
C PRO A 304 -11.02 -4.95 -6.39
N ALA A 305 -10.14 -4.01 -6.73
CA ALA A 305 -10.21 -3.31 -8.00
C ALA A 305 -9.81 -4.26 -9.14
N ARG A 306 -10.37 -4.03 -10.33
CA ARG A 306 -10.08 -4.84 -11.52
C ARG A 306 -9.76 -3.93 -12.69
N PRO A 307 -8.54 -3.99 -13.26
CA PRO A 307 -8.22 -3.22 -14.46
C PRO A 307 -9.02 -3.72 -15.65
N ALA A 308 -9.47 -2.79 -16.50
CA ALA A 308 -10.12 -3.13 -17.77
C ALA A 308 -9.13 -3.67 -18.81
N ASP A 309 -7.88 -3.20 -18.76
CA ASP A 309 -6.77 -3.62 -19.63
C ASP A 309 -5.46 -3.59 -18.83
N ARG A 310 -4.71 -4.69 -18.84
CA ARG A 310 -3.42 -4.83 -18.13
C ARG A 310 -2.22 -4.43 -18.96
N SER A 311 -2.40 -4.21 -20.26
CA SER A 311 -1.36 -3.72 -21.16
C SER A 311 -1.20 -2.20 -21.09
N ASP A 312 -2.25 -1.49 -20.66
CA ASP A 312 -2.23 -0.04 -20.42
C ASP A 312 -1.50 0.31 -19.10
N GLY A 313 -0.51 1.19 -19.19
CA GLY A 313 0.35 1.59 -18.07
C GLY A 313 -0.37 2.29 -16.91
N LYS A 314 -1.51 2.94 -17.16
CA LYS A 314 -2.33 3.58 -16.12
C LYS A 314 -3.39 2.64 -15.57
N LEU A 315 -4.04 1.84 -16.41
CA LEU A 315 -5.11 0.97 -15.93
C LEU A 315 -4.57 -0.18 -15.06
N VAL A 316 -3.38 -0.71 -15.37
CA VAL A 316 -2.72 -1.75 -14.54
C VAL A 316 -2.42 -1.29 -13.10
N HIS A 317 -2.45 0.02 -12.83
CA HIS A 317 -2.32 0.56 -11.46
C HIS A 317 -3.32 -0.07 -10.48
N LEU A 318 -4.52 -0.46 -10.93
CA LEU A 318 -5.53 -1.08 -10.06
C LEU A 318 -5.10 -2.45 -9.51
N ASP A 319 -4.21 -3.19 -10.19
CA ASP A 319 -3.62 -4.40 -9.62
C ASP A 319 -2.65 -4.04 -8.47
N GLY A 320 -1.87 -2.96 -8.63
CA GLY A 320 -1.03 -2.41 -7.56
C GLY A 320 -1.83 -1.81 -6.41
N LEU A 321 -3.00 -1.24 -6.67
CA LEU A 321 -3.93 -0.79 -5.63
C LEU A 321 -4.35 -1.93 -4.71
N ASN A 322 -4.61 -3.13 -5.25
CA ASN A 322 -4.94 -4.27 -4.43
C ASN A 322 -3.78 -4.65 -3.50
N LEU A 323 -2.55 -4.65 -4.00
CA LEU A 323 -1.37 -4.89 -3.17
C LEU A 323 -1.23 -3.82 -2.07
N SER A 324 -1.41 -2.54 -2.41
CA SER A 324 -1.29 -1.44 -1.47
C SER A 324 -2.36 -1.42 -0.40
N ARG A 325 -3.63 -1.62 -0.80
CA ARG A 325 -4.74 -1.82 0.13
C ARG A 325 -4.48 -2.99 1.08
N ALA A 326 -3.96 -4.12 0.58
CA ALA A 326 -3.69 -5.28 1.42
C ALA A 326 -2.72 -4.96 2.58
N TRP A 327 -1.54 -4.38 2.32
CA TRP A 327 -0.61 -4.08 3.41
C TRP A 327 -1.10 -2.93 4.29
N MET A 328 -1.81 -1.94 3.74
CA MET A 328 -2.36 -0.83 4.52
C MET A 328 -3.42 -1.34 5.48
N LEU A 329 -4.33 -2.21 5.03
CA LEU A 329 -5.34 -2.85 5.87
C LEU A 329 -4.70 -3.74 6.96
N GLU A 330 -3.65 -4.51 6.61
CA GLU A 330 -2.87 -5.27 7.61
C GLU A 330 -2.21 -4.35 8.64
N GLY A 331 -1.64 -3.23 8.20
CA GLY A 331 -1.02 -2.21 9.05
C GLY A 331 -2.03 -1.55 9.99
N ILE A 332 -3.17 -1.12 9.46
CA ILE A 332 -4.28 -0.53 10.23
C ILE A 332 -4.77 -1.52 11.29
N ALA A 333 -5.01 -2.79 10.91
CA ALA A 333 -5.45 -3.81 11.86
C ALA A 333 -4.43 -4.07 12.97
N ARG A 334 -3.12 -4.00 12.69
CA ARG A 334 -2.05 -4.13 13.70
C ARG A 334 -1.87 -2.89 14.58
N GLY A 335 -2.28 -1.72 14.09
CA GLY A 335 -2.22 -0.47 14.84
C GLY A 335 -3.34 -0.33 15.89
N LEU A 336 -4.36 -1.17 15.82
CA LEU A 336 -5.49 -1.17 16.76
C LEU A 336 -5.18 -1.95 18.05
N PRO A 337 -5.86 -1.63 19.17
CA PRO A 337 -5.92 -2.50 20.34
C PRO A 337 -6.30 -3.94 19.96
N ARG A 338 -5.78 -4.93 20.70
CA ARG A 338 -5.94 -6.36 20.40
C ARG A 338 -7.42 -6.79 20.29
N ASP A 339 -8.30 -6.13 21.03
CA ASP A 339 -9.74 -6.39 21.16
C ASP A 339 -10.63 -5.44 20.33
N ASP A 340 -10.04 -4.60 19.46
CA ASP A 340 -10.84 -3.69 18.62
C ASP A 340 -11.73 -4.48 17.63
N PRO A 341 -13.05 -4.25 17.64
CA PRO A 341 -14.01 -5.07 16.88
C PRO A 341 -13.87 -4.91 15.35
N ARG A 342 -13.19 -3.87 14.86
CA ARG A 342 -12.96 -3.64 13.42
C ARG A 342 -11.84 -4.50 12.86
N ALA A 343 -10.95 -5.00 13.73
CA ALA A 343 -9.73 -5.70 13.31
C ALA A 343 -9.99 -6.99 12.48
N PRO A 344 -11.00 -7.84 12.78
CA PRO A 344 -11.33 -8.99 11.95
C PRO A 344 -11.74 -8.62 10.52
N ALA A 345 -12.59 -7.60 10.35
CA ALA A 345 -13.07 -7.19 9.03
C ALA A 345 -11.96 -6.57 8.17
N LEU A 346 -11.07 -5.79 8.78
CA LEU A 346 -9.86 -5.26 8.13
C LEU A 346 -8.94 -6.39 7.63
N ARG A 347 -8.70 -7.42 8.46
CA ARG A 347 -7.90 -8.58 8.07
C ARG A 347 -8.55 -9.40 6.95
N ALA A 348 -9.87 -9.56 6.99
CA ALA A 348 -10.61 -10.28 5.95
C ALA A 348 -10.52 -9.55 4.59
N ALA A 349 -10.72 -8.23 4.55
CA ALA A 349 -10.55 -7.44 3.33
C ALA A 349 -9.10 -7.47 2.84
N ALA A 350 -8.13 -7.37 3.75
CA ALA A 350 -6.71 -7.45 3.40
C ALA A 350 -6.35 -8.77 2.70
N ALA A 351 -6.89 -9.90 3.18
CA ALA A 351 -6.67 -11.21 2.57
C ALA A 351 -7.22 -11.27 1.13
N THR A 352 -8.42 -10.75 0.89
CA THR A 352 -9.04 -10.70 -0.44
C THR A 352 -8.22 -9.85 -1.41
N HIS A 353 -7.75 -8.67 -0.96
CA HIS A 353 -6.89 -7.80 -1.76
C HIS A 353 -5.51 -8.40 -2.03
N ARG A 354 -4.91 -9.07 -1.02
CA ARG A 354 -3.62 -9.78 -1.14
C ARG A 354 -3.69 -10.83 -2.25
N GLU A 355 -4.72 -11.67 -2.25
CA GLU A 355 -4.89 -12.71 -3.26
C GLU A 355 -5.06 -12.14 -4.67
N ALA A 356 -5.93 -11.14 -4.82
CA ALA A 356 -6.17 -10.48 -6.10
C ALA A 356 -4.90 -9.81 -6.64
N GLY A 357 -4.18 -9.07 -5.79
CA GLY A 357 -2.96 -8.37 -6.17
C GLY A 357 -1.82 -9.31 -6.55
N LEU A 358 -1.56 -10.37 -5.75
CA LEU A 358 -0.47 -11.30 -6.02
C LEU A 358 -0.70 -12.15 -7.26
N THR A 359 -1.95 -12.53 -7.54
CA THR A 359 -2.32 -13.25 -8.77
C THR A 359 -2.00 -12.41 -10.02
N ALA A 360 -2.14 -11.09 -9.94
CA ALA A 360 -1.91 -10.20 -11.06
C ALA A 360 -0.41 -9.94 -11.38
N VAL A 361 0.52 -10.29 -10.48
CA VAL A 361 1.96 -10.08 -10.71
C VAL A 361 2.56 -11.21 -11.54
N THR A 362 2.25 -11.20 -12.84
CA THR A 362 2.69 -12.22 -13.81
C THR A 362 3.97 -11.83 -14.55
N GLY A 363 4.17 -10.54 -14.81
CA GLY A 363 5.24 -10.04 -15.68
C GLY A 363 4.93 -10.06 -17.18
N GLU A 364 3.70 -10.43 -17.56
CA GLU A 364 3.27 -10.56 -18.96
C GLU A 364 3.40 -9.25 -19.75
N HIS A 365 3.04 -8.12 -19.12
CA HIS A 365 3.18 -6.81 -19.71
C HIS A 365 4.20 -5.98 -18.96
N TYR A 366 5.10 -5.34 -19.73
CA TYR A 366 6.10 -4.45 -19.15
C TYR A 366 5.47 -3.31 -18.32
N ALA A 367 4.28 -2.85 -18.71
CA ALA A 367 3.46 -1.86 -18.01
C ALA A 367 3.29 -2.14 -16.50
N GLY A 368 3.08 -3.40 -16.11
CA GLY A 368 3.03 -3.82 -14.70
C GLY A 368 4.36 -4.40 -14.21
N GLY A 369 5.07 -5.13 -15.07
CA GLY A 369 6.25 -5.91 -14.70
C GLY A 369 7.40 -5.09 -14.11
N HIS A 370 7.54 -3.81 -14.48
CA HIS A 370 8.65 -2.97 -14.01
C HIS A 370 8.50 -2.47 -12.57
N TRP A 371 7.32 -2.55 -11.94
CA TRP A 371 7.10 -2.00 -10.60
C TRP A 371 6.24 -2.87 -9.67
N LEU A 372 5.26 -3.64 -10.18
CA LEU A 372 4.35 -4.45 -9.34
C LEU A 372 5.08 -5.45 -8.44
N GLY A 373 6.23 -5.97 -8.91
CA GLY A 373 7.09 -6.84 -8.10
C GLY A 373 7.52 -6.19 -6.79
N SER A 374 7.76 -4.87 -6.76
CA SER A 374 8.10 -4.16 -5.53
C SER A 374 6.94 -4.10 -4.53
N PHE A 375 5.72 -3.88 -5.00
CA PHE A 375 4.52 -3.87 -4.15
C PHE A 375 4.23 -5.27 -3.60
N ALA A 376 4.41 -6.31 -4.42
CA ALA A 376 4.26 -7.70 -3.99
C ALA A 376 5.32 -8.09 -2.96
N VAL A 377 6.59 -7.74 -3.19
CA VAL A 377 7.65 -7.96 -2.22
C VAL A 377 7.37 -7.19 -0.93
N TYR A 378 6.96 -5.92 -0.99
CA TYR A 378 6.60 -5.12 0.19
C TYR A 378 5.54 -5.82 1.06
N LEU A 379 4.45 -6.26 0.43
CA LEU A 379 3.35 -6.99 1.09
C LEU A 379 3.78 -8.34 1.67
N THR A 380 4.47 -9.16 0.89
CA THR A 380 4.77 -10.56 1.25
C THR A 380 5.92 -10.70 2.24
N THR A 381 6.79 -9.70 2.31
CA THR A 381 7.88 -9.62 3.28
C THR A 381 7.50 -8.85 4.55
N GLY A 382 6.28 -8.30 4.61
CA GLY A 382 5.78 -7.51 5.73
C GLY A 382 6.52 -6.20 5.95
N ARG A 383 7.00 -5.52 4.89
CA ARG A 383 7.70 -4.24 5.04
C ARG A 383 6.74 -3.20 5.65
N GLY A 384 7.25 -2.39 6.58
CA GLY A 384 6.49 -1.30 7.23
C GLY A 384 5.43 -1.77 8.22
N LEU A 385 5.32 -3.07 8.49
CA LEU A 385 4.55 -3.60 9.61
C LEU A 385 5.44 -3.64 10.86
N PRO A 386 4.91 -3.38 12.06
CA PRO A 386 5.67 -3.55 13.29
C PRO A 386 6.07 -5.02 13.49
N ASP A 387 7.26 -5.26 14.05
CA ASP A 387 7.71 -6.59 14.45
C ASP A 387 6.68 -7.22 15.39
N ALA A 388 6.35 -8.49 15.14
CA ALA A 388 5.33 -9.21 15.92
C ALA A 388 5.67 -9.29 17.43
N THR A 389 6.94 -9.09 17.79
CA THR A 389 7.48 -9.09 19.15
C THR A 389 7.26 -7.80 19.93
N LEU A 390 6.94 -6.68 19.28
CA LEU A 390 6.70 -5.39 19.94
C LEU A 390 5.22 -5.15 20.30
N ALA A 391 4.36 -6.12 20.00
CA ALA A 391 2.98 -6.12 20.44
C ALA A 391 2.82 -6.80 21.80
N GLY A 392 3.86 -6.87 22.65
CA GLY A 392 3.86 -7.48 23.99
C GLY A 392 2.95 -6.75 24.97
#